data_AF-A0A164FY47-F1
#
_entry.id   AF-A0A164FY47-F1
#
_cell.length_a   1.000
_cell.length_b   1.000
_cell.length_c   1.000
_cell.angle_alpha   90.00
_cell.angle_beta   90.00
_cell.angle_gamma   90.00
#
_symmetry.space_group_name_H-M   'P 1'
#
loop_
_entity.id
_entity.type
_entity.pdbx_description
1 polymer ?
#
loop_
_entity_poly.entity_id
_entity_poly.type
_entity_poly.pdbx_seq_one_letter_code
_entity_poly.pdbx_strand_id
1 'polypeptide(L)'
;KQKPVATWKGWTCRQWTKTKKITGSFWIGSLNTVYSQETKLITPLECWRMVNDKKCGYNNMQTGPTGLSFTATPTGEGKWYAIKEYQTLNCIAEKITLRQERPDSPIESPFGLLNTTQQEGQFIQNQNTIVWGERTTNSSYTQTLLKGKGYLEIPREPESDNSSRLYDTSRQIEISFLNKPDKDIVPI
;
A
#
# COMPACT_ATOMS: atom_id res chain seq x y z
N LYS A 1 28.57 28.39 -18.45
CA LYS A 1 27.44 27.59 -18.96
C LYS A 1 26.66 27.04 -17.78
N GLN A 2 25.39 27.39 -17.63
CA GLN A 2 24.53 26.89 -16.55
C GLN A 2 24.29 25.40 -16.80
N LYS A 3 24.54 24.53 -15.79
CA LYS A 3 24.19 23.11 -15.90
C LYS A 3 22.68 22.98 -16.10
N PRO A 4 22.19 22.05 -16.94
CA PRO A 4 20.76 21.91 -17.17
C PRO A 4 20.06 21.50 -15.88
N VAL A 5 19.00 22.22 -15.55
CA VAL A 5 18.10 21.88 -14.44
C VAL A 5 17.36 20.61 -14.82
N ALA A 6 17.50 19.56 -14.01
CA ALA A 6 16.72 18.34 -14.16
C ALA A 6 15.30 18.57 -13.63
N THR A 7 14.30 18.19 -14.42
CA THR A 7 12.88 18.26 -14.03
C THR A 7 12.20 16.96 -14.41
N TRP A 8 11.46 16.38 -13.47
CA TRP A 8 10.73 15.12 -13.71
C TRP A 8 9.40 15.10 -12.95
N LYS A 9 8.57 14.10 -13.27
CA LYS A 9 7.27 13.92 -12.64
C LYS A 9 7.35 12.98 -11.45
N GLY A 10 6.51 13.24 -10.47
CA GLY A 10 6.29 12.38 -9.33
C GLY A 10 4.83 12.38 -8.92
N TRP A 11 4.55 11.66 -7.84
CA TRP A 11 3.26 11.60 -7.20
C TRP A 11 3.41 11.94 -5.73
N THR A 12 2.41 12.61 -5.17
CA THR A 12 2.25 12.75 -3.72
C THR A 12 0.99 12.03 -3.30
N CYS A 13 1.08 11.17 -2.30
CA CYS A 13 -0.04 10.41 -1.76
C CYS A 13 -0.37 10.84 -0.34
N ARG A 14 -1.67 10.94 -0.07
CA ARG A 14 -2.26 11.25 1.24
C ARG A 14 -3.42 10.32 1.52
N GLN A 15 -3.58 9.97 2.79
CA GLN A 15 -4.69 9.15 3.25
C GLN A 15 -5.14 9.65 4.61
N TRP A 16 -6.44 9.64 4.81
CA TRP A 16 -7.03 10.02 6.09
C TRP A 16 -8.30 9.21 6.32
N THR A 17 -8.62 9.00 7.59
CA THR A 17 -9.87 8.37 8.01
C THR A 17 -10.81 9.46 8.49
N LYS A 18 -12.02 9.52 7.93
CA LYS A 18 -13.11 10.33 8.47
C LYS A 18 -13.95 9.45 9.40
N THR A 19 -14.25 9.96 10.58
CA THR A 19 -15.07 9.27 11.59
C THR A 19 -16.33 10.09 11.87
N LYS A 20 -17.48 9.41 11.91
CA LYS A 20 -18.75 9.94 12.41
C LYS A 20 -19.08 9.20 13.70
N LYS A 21 -19.08 9.92 14.81
CA LYS A 21 -19.47 9.41 16.13
C LYS A 21 -20.84 9.94 16.49
N ILE A 22 -21.77 9.05 16.79
CA ILE A 22 -23.14 9.38 17.20
C ILE A 22 -23.36 8.87 18.61
N THR A 23 -23.65 9.77 19.55
CA THR A 23 -23.97 9.46 20.94
C THR A 23 -25.44 9.74 21.18
N GLY A 24 -26.22 8.69 21.41
CA GLY A 24 -27.61 8.80 21.86
C GLY A 24 -27.69 8.80 23.38
N SER A 25 -28.09 9.92 23.99
CA SER A 25 -28.17 10.05 25.44
C SER A 25 -29.52 10.58 25.88
N PHE A 26 -30.10 9.90 26.87
CA PHE A 26 -31.36 10.31 27.50
C PHE A 26 -31.25 11.66 28.19
N TRP A 27 -30.12 11.96 28.82
CA TRP A 27 -29.90 13.19 29.58
C TRP A 27 -29.95 14.47 28.73
N ILE A 28 -29.66 14.38 27.42
CA ILE A 28 -29.74 15.49 26.48
C ILE A 28 -30.96 15.40 25.55
N GLY A 29 -31.81 14.38 25.73
CA GLY A 29 -33.02 14.15 24.94
C GLY A 29 -32.79 14.12 23.42
N SER A 30 -31.58 13.78 22.95
CA SER A 30 -31.22 13.89 21.53
C SER A 30 -30.05 12.97 21.13
N LEU A 31 -29.84 12.86 19.81
CA LEU A 31 -28.64 12.24 19.23
C LEU A 31 -27.61 13.32 18.93
N ASN A 32 -26.44 13.23 19.54
CA ASN A 32 -25.31 14.12 19.23
C ASN A 32 -24.39 13.46 18.19
N THR A 33 -24.13 14.13 17.07
CA THR A 33 -23.22 13.65 16.02
C THR A 33 -21.98 14.53 15.95
N VAL A 34 -20.80 13.92 16.08
CA VAL A 34 -19.50 14.57 15.95
C VAL A 34 -18.73 13.94 14.80
N TYR A 35 -18.17 14.79 13.93
CA TYR A 35 -17.27 14.36 12.87
C TYR A 35 -15.82 14.67 13.25
N SER A 36 -14.92 13.73 12.99
CA SER A 36 -13.48 13.93 13.13
C SER A 36 -12.74 13.36 11.93
N GLN A 37 -11.50 13.80 11.75
CA GLN A 37 -10.61 13.28 10.73
C GLN A 37 -9.21 13.04 11.31
N GLU A 38 -8.58 11.99 10.83
CA GLU A 38 -7.22 11.62 11.23
C GLU A 38 -6.40 11.25 9.99
N THR A 39 -5.28 11.94 9.80
CA THR A 39 -4.31 11.65 8.74
C THR A 39 -3.54 10.38 9.05
N LYS A 40 -3.43 9.48 8.07
CA LYS A 40 -2.64 8.26 8.17
C LYS A 40 -1.35 8.42 7.40
N LEU A 41 -0.24 8.07 8.04
CA LEU A 41 1.05 7.97 7.37
C LEU A 41 0.99 6.85 6.33
N ILE A 42 1.38 7.15 5.09
CA ILE A 42 1.45 6.19 3.99
C ILE A 42 2.90 5.79 3.78
N THR A 43 3.17 4.50 3.60
CA THR A 43 4.49 4.06 3.13
C THR A 43 4.64 4.33 1.63
N PRO A 44 5.87 4.51 1.11
CA PRO A 44 6.09 4.67 -0.33
C PRO A 44 5.53 3.52 -1.17
N LEU A 45 5.53 2.30 -0.62
CA LEU A 45 4.93 1.13 -1.28
C LEU A 45 3.41 1.27 -1.42
N GLU A 46 2.71 1.71 -0.38
CA GLU A 46 1.26 1.96 -0.43
C GLU A 46 0.93 3.11 -1.38
N CYS A 47 1.76 4.15 -1.43
CA CYS A 47 1.60 5.23 -2.41
C CYS A 47 1.71 4.71 -3.85
N TRP A 48 2.72 3.87 -4.14
CA TRP A 48 2.85 3.23 -5.44
C TRP A 48 1.66 2.34 -5.79
N ARG A 49 1.14 1.54 -4.83
CA ARG A 49 -0.08 0.74 -5.02
C ARG A 49 -1.28 1.62 -5.35
N MET A 50 -1.43 2.74 -4.64
CA MET A 50 -2.51 3.70 -4.90
C MET A 50 -2.45 4.24 -6.34
N VAL A 51 -1.25 4.62 -6.80
CA VAL A 51 -1.04 5.17 -8.15
C VAL A 51 -1.24 4.11 -9.24
N ASN A 52 -0.70 2.91 -9.04
CA ASN A 52 -0.69 1.85 -10.04
C ASN A 52 -2.04 1.10 -10.11
N ASP A 53 -2.58 0.72 -8.96
CA ASP A 53 -3.81 -0.07 -8.86
C ASP A 53 -5.07 0.80 -8.89
N LYS A 54 -4.90 2.12 -8.72
CA LYS A 54 -6.00 3.12 -8.66
C LYS A 54 -7.01 2.77 -7.58
N LYS A 55 -6.52 2.30 -6.42
CA LYS A 55 -7.35 1.86 -5.29
C LYS A 55 -7.01 2.61 -4.00
N CYS A 56 -8.05 2.85 -3.22
CA CYS A 56 -8.00 3.34 -1.84
C CYS A 56 -8.61 2.28 -0.92
N GLY A 57 -7.76 1.40 -0.37
CA GLY A 57 -8.22 0.16 0.26
C GLY A 57 -8.95 -0.71 -0.76
N TYR A 58 -10.22 -1.02 -0.50
CA TYR A 58 -11.06 -1.80 -1.42
C TYR A 58 -11.82 -0.95 -2.46
N ASN A 59 -11.77 0.37 -2.35
CA ASN A 59 -12.53 1.26 -3.23
C ASN A 59 -11.71 1.68 -4.45
N ASN A 60 -12.35 1.76 -5.61
CA ASN A 60 -11.74 2.31 -6.82
C ASN A 60 -11.66 3.84 -6.71
N MET A 61 -10.53 4.39 -7.13
CA MET A 61 -10.29 5.83 -7.19
C MET A 61 -10.77 6.39 -8.53
N GLN A 62 -11.31 7.61 -8.47
CA GLN A 62 -11.66 8.37 -9.65
C GLN A 62 -10.40 9.05 -10.21
N THR A 63 -10.24 9.02 -11.53
CA THR A 63 -9.17 9.76 -12.21
C THR A 63 -9.65 11.17 -12.51
N GLY A 64 -8.94 12.16 -11.97
CA GLY A 64 -9.16 13.57 -12.25
C GLY A 64 -8.01 14.17 -13.09
N PRO A 65 -8.09 15.49 -13.39
CA PRO A 65 -7.07 16.18 -14.17
C PRO A 65 -5.69 16.19 -13.49
N THR A 66 -5.68 16.38 -12.16
CA THR A 66 -4.48 16.56 -11.35
C THR A 66 -4.03 15.29 -10.63
N GLY A 67 -4.80 14.20 -10.66
CA GLY A 67 -4.49 13.01 -9.89
C GLY A 67 -5.60 11.97 -9.80
N LEU A 68 -5.52 11.15 -8.76
CA LEU A 68 -6.48 10.13 -8.39
C LEU A 68 -7.09 10.49 -7.04
N SER A 69 -8.39 10.28 -6.85
CA SER A 69 -9.03 10.49 -5.55
C SER A 69 -10.12 9.48 -5.26
N PHE A 70 -10.27 9.15 -3.98
CA PHE A 70 -11.46 8.54 -3.42
C PHE A 70 -11.79 9.29 -2.14
N THR A 71 -12.92 9.99 -2.14
CA THR A 71 -13.39 10.72 -0.97
C THR A 71 -14.85 10.38 -0.69
N ALA A 72 -15.13 9.96 0.54
CA ALA A 72 -16.45 9.59 1.00
C ALA A 72 -16.64 9.99 2.47
N THR A 73 -17.91 10.23 2.83
CA THR A 73 -18.32 10.55 4.20
C THR A 73 -18.88 9.30 4.86
N PRO A 74 -18.48 8.98 6.11
CA PRO A 74 -19.04 7.84 6.84
C PRO A 74 -20.56 7.98 7.02
N THR A 75 -21.30 6.95 6.61
CA THR A 75 -22.76 6.85 6.72
C THR A 75 -23.17 5.89 7.82
N GLY A 76 -24.25 6.21 8.52
CA GLY A 76 -24.79 5.40 9.60
C GLY A 76 -25.74 6.18 10.50
N GLU A 77 -26.62 5.45 11.18
CA GLU A 77 -27.65 5.99 12.06
C GLU A 77 -27.32 5.77 13.54
N GLY A 78 -27.77 6.69 14.38
CA GLY A 78 -27.63 6.56 15.83
C GLY A 78 -28.66 5.63 16.44
N LYS A 79 -28.41 5.17 17.66
CA LYS A 79 -29.41 4.48 18.49
C LYS A 79 -29.43 5.12 19.88
N TRP A 80 -30.60 5.20 20.48
CA TRP A 80 -30.76 5.61 21.87
C TRP A 80 -29.93 4.75 22.81
N TYR A 81 -29.35 5.38 23.84
CA TYR A 81 -28.47 4.76 24.84
C TYR A 81 -27.27 4.02 24.24
N ALA A 82 -26.76 4.50 23.10
CA ALA A 82 -25.62 3.89 22.42
C ALA A 82 -24.67 4.95 21.86
N ILE A 83 -23.39 4.56 21.80
CA ILE A 83 -22.37 5.27 21.02
C ILE A 83 -22.11 4.42 19.77
N LYS A 84 -22.27 5.00 18.59
CA LYS A 84 -21.97 4.38 17.30
C LYS A 84 -20.88 5.18 16.60
N GLU A 85 -19.88 4.49 16.09
CA GLU A 85 -18.79 5.09 15.32
C GLU A 85 -18.75 4.45 13.94
N TYR A 86 -18.72 5.31 12.91
CA TYR A 86 -18.63 4.91 11.51
C TYR A 86 -17.39 5.55 10.91
N GLN A 87 -16.63 4.78 10.14
CA GLN A 87 -15.36 5.24 9.58
C GLN A 87 -15.34 5.04 8.07
N THR A 88 -14.61 5.92 7.38
CA THR A 88 -14.37 5.79 5.95
C THR A 88 -12.96 6.23 5.62
N LEU A 89 -12.24 5.36 4.91
CA LEU A 89 -10.90 5.65 4.40
C LEU A 89 -11.02 6.53 3.15
N ASN A 90 -10.25 7.61 3.12
CA ASN A 90 -10.16 8.52 2.00
C ASN A 90 -8.70 8.58 1.54
N CYS A 91 -8.50 8.67 0.23
CA CYS A 91 -7.17 8.73 -0.37
C CYS A 91 -7.12 9.73 -1.52
N ILE A 92 -5.98 10.41 -1.65
CA ILE A 92 -5.66 11.27 -2.79
C ILE A 92 -4.22 10.98 -3.22
N ALA A 93 -4.01 10.85 -4.53
CA ALA A 93 -2.70 10.85 -5.15
C ALA A 93 -2.63 11.95 -6.21
N GLU A 94 -1.78 12.97 -6.03
CA GLU A 94 -1.65 14.10 -6.94
C GLU A 94 -0.35 14.04 -7.73
N LYS A 95 -0.42 14.39 -9.02
CA LYS A 95 0.77 14.53 -9.86
C LYS A 95 1.53 15.77 -9.46
N ILE A 96 2.83 15.63 -9.24
CA ILE A 96 3.72 16.75 -8.92
C ILE A 96 4.87 16.83 -9.93
N THR A 97 5.54 17.98 -9.93
CA THR A 97 6.78 18.18 -10.68
C THR A 97 7.90 18.40 -9.68
N LEU A 98 8.98 17.65 -9.84
CA LEU A 98 10.20 17.74 -9.04
C LEU A 98 11.29 18.40 -9.88
N ARG A 99 12.13 19.20 -9.24
CA ARG A 99 13.21 19.95 -9.88
C ARG A 99 14.50 19.76 -9.11
N GLN A 100 15.63 19.68 -9.82
CA GLN A 100 16.95 19.67 -9.20
C GLN A 100 17.94 20.40 -10.09
N GLU A 101 18.64 21.39 -9.54
CA GLU A 101 19.56 22.21 -10.33
C GLU A 101 20.87 21.49 -10.64
N ARG A 102 21.38 20.70 -9.70
CA ARG A 102 22.63 19.93 -9.83
C ARG A 102 22.48 18.59 -9.08
N PRO A 103 23.23 17.54 -9.44
CA PRO A 103 23.14 16.24 -8.75
C PRO A 103 23.30 16.32 -7.22
N ASP A 104 24.13 17.25 -6.75
CA ASP A 104 24.41 17.44 -5.32
C ASP A 104 23.50 18.48 -4.63
N SER A 105 22.58 19.13 -5.37
CA SER A 105 21.62 20.05 -4.77
C SER A 105 20.39 19.29 -4.26
N PRO A 106 19.72 19.75 -3.18
CA PRO A 106 18.44 19.18 -2.77
C PRO A 106 17.41 19.18 -3.89
N ILE A 107 16.47 18.24 -3.83
CA ILE A 107 15.36 18.19 -4.78
C ILE A 107 14.28 19.18 -4.34
N GLU A 108 13.86 20.05 -5.24
CA GLU A 108 12.73 20.96 -5.04
C GLU A 108 11.41 20.25 -5.35
N SER A 109 10.46 20.37 -4.44
CA SER A 109 9.07 19.93 -4.61
C SER A 109 8.09 21.07 -4.28
N PRO A 110 6.80 20.94 -4.63
CA PRO A 110 5.76 21.89 -4.20
C PRO A 110 5.64 22.04 -2.68
N PHE A 111 6.21 21.11 -1.90
CA PHE A 111 6.19 21.11 -0.44
C PHE A 111 7.49 21.61 0.20
N GLY A 112 8.46 22.04 -0.63
CA GLY A 112 9.77 22.50 -0.21
C GLY A 112 10.89 21.56 -0.65
N LEU A 113 12.07 21.77 -0.06
CA LEU A 113 13.28 21.01 -0.36
C LEU A 113 13.23 19.62 0.28
N LEU A 114 13.56 18.60 -0.51
CA LEU A 114 13.65 17.21 -0.11
C LEU A 114 15.13 16.85 0.07
N ASN A 115 15.46 16.34 1.25
CA ASN A 115 16.81 15.86 1.57
C ASN A 115 16.95 14.38 1.17
N THR A 116 16.99 14.13 -0.14
CA THR A 116 17.00 12.80 -0.75
C THR A 116 17.65 12.87 -2.13
N THR A 117 18.05 11.73 -2.65
CA THR A 117 18.65 11.61 -3.98
C THR A 117 17.64 11.18 -5.04
N GLN A 118 17.89 11.45 -6.31
CA GLN A 118 16.98 11.01 -7.38
C GLN A 118 16.80 9.48 -7.40
N GLN A 119 17.85 8.74 -7.05
CA GLN A 119 17.91 7.28 -7.06
C GLN A 119 17.02 6.63 -5.99
N GLU A 120 16.76 7.32 -4.88
CA GLU A 120 15.89 6.78 -3.82
C GLU A 120 14.43 6.67 -4.27
N GLY A 121 13.98 7.53 -5.20
CA GLY A 121 12.65 7.44 -5.80
C GLY A 121 11.48 7.70 -4.84
N GLN A 122 11.76 8.12 -3.60
CA GLN A 122 10.75 8.27 -2.56
C GLN A 122 11.17 9.25 -1.47
N PHE A 123 10.20 9.93 -0.86
CA PHE A 123 10.41 10.78 0.31
C PHE A 123 9.14 10.90 1.15
N ILE A 124 9.26 11.11 2.46
CA ILE A 124 8.12 11.32 3.35
C ILE A 124 8.30 12.66 4.08
N GLN A 125 7.31 13.54 3.96
CA GLN A 125 7.33 14.86 4.60
C GLN A 125 5.92 15.29 5.01
N ASN A 126 5.74 15.72 6.27
CA ASN A 126 4.49 16.30 6.77
C ASN A 126 3.25 15.46 6.37
N GLN A 127 3.31 14.14 6.64
CA GLN A 127 2.26 13.15 6.34
C GLN A 127 1.98 12.92 4.84
N ASN A 128 2.82 13.47 3.97
CA ASN A 128 2.79 13.25 2.53
C ASN A 128 3.88 12.27 2.15
N THR A 129 3.52 11.34 1.29
CA THR A 129 4.47 10.39 0.73
C THR A 129 4.65 10.72 -0.73
N ILE A 130 5.87 11.08 -1.09
CA ILE A 130 6.25 11.47 -2.43
C ILE A 130 6.99 10.30 -3.07
N VAL A 131 6.64 9.96 -4.31
CA VAL A 131 7.31 8.91 -5.09
C VAL A 131 7.55 9.38 -6.52
N TRP A 132 8.65 8.95 -7.13
CA TRP A 132 8.99 9.26 -8.53
C TRP A 132 9.84 8.16 -9.17
N GLY A 133 10.04 8.27 -10.48
CA GLY A 133 10.66 7.22 -11.29
C GLY A 133 9.66 6.17 -11.72
N GLU A 134 10.15 4.98 -12.07
CA GLU A 134 9.31 3.85 -12.45
C GLU A 134 9.35 2.77 -11.37
N ARG A 135 8.19 2.49 -10.78
CA ARG A 135 7.97 1.24 -10.04
C ARG A 135 6.87 0.48 -10.76
N THR A 136 7.23 -0.17 -11.86
CA THR A 136 6.34 -1.12 -12.53
C THR A 136 6.00 -2.24 -11.55
N THR A 137 4.73 -2.54 -11.38
CA THR A 137 4.19 -3.71 -10.67
C THR A 137 4.59 -5.05 -11.30
N ASN A 138 5.50 -5.06 -12.28
CA ASN A 138 5.96 -6.24 -13.03
C ASN A 138 6.83 -7.23 -12.24
N SER A 139 7.05 -7.01 -10.94
CA SER A 139 7.48 -8.11 -10.08
C SER A 139 6.23 -8.78 -9.52
N SER A 140 5.87 -9.96 -10.04
CA SER A 140 5.10 -10.98 -9.31
C SER A 140 5.42 -10.86 -7.82
N TYR A 141 4.45 -10.35 -7.04
CA TYR A 141 4.62 -10.01 -5.65
C TYR A 141 4.70 -11.28 -4.79
N THR A 142 5.86 -11.94 -4.79
CA THR A 142 6.18 -12.94 -3.77
C THR A 142 6.97 -12.23 -2.68
N GLN A 143 6.30 -11.90 -1.57
CA GLN A 143 7.02 -11.60 -0.33
C GLN A 143 7.39 -12.93 0.31
N THR A 144 8.69 -13.17 0.50
CA THR A 144 9.15 -14.34 1.27
C THR A 144 8.70 -14.19 2.71
N LEU A 145 7.54 -14.76 3.04
CA LEU A 145 7.01 -14.80 4.40
C LEU A 145 7.91 -15.65 5.32
N LEU A 146 8.48 -16.72 4.78
CA LEU A 146 9.35 -17.64 5.50
C LEU A 146 10.45 -18.17 4.56
N LYS A 147 11.71 -18.16 5.04
CA LYS A 147 12.84 -18.84 4.41
C LYS A 147 13.34 -19.95 5.33
N GLY A 148 13.47 -21.16 4.82
CA GLY A 148 13.84 -22.35 5.59
C GLY A 148 14.41 -23.46 4.71
N LYS A 149 14.74 -24.59 5.33
CA LYS A 149 15.11 -25.83 4.64
C LYS A 149 14.07 -26.89 5.02
N GLY A 150 13.47 -27.53 4.02
CA GLY A 150 12.49 -28.60 4.22
C GLY A 150 12.92 -29.88 3.49
N TYR A 151 12.22 -30.96 3.78
CA TYR A 151 12.34 -32.21 3.06
C TYR A 151 11.22 -32.32 2.04
N LEU A 152 11.58 -32.81 0.85
CA LEU A 152 10.65 -33.04 -0.24
C LEU A 152 10.36 -34.55 -0.31
N GLU A 153 9.09 -34.91 -0.18
CA GLU A 153 8.60 -36.26 -0.38
C GLU A 153 7.81 -36.33 -1.70
N ILE A 154 8.25 -37.24 -2.56
CA ILE A 154 7.64 -37.50 -3.88
C ILE A 154 7.18 -38.96 -3.87
N PRO A 155 5.88 -39.24 -4.09
CA PRO A 155 5.38 -40.61 -4.16
C PRO A 155 6.03 -41.34 -5.35
N ARG A 156 6.51 -42.56 -5.09
CA ARG A 156 6.99 -43.46 -6.15
C ARG A 156 5.76 -44.08 -6.81
N GLU A 157 5.69 -43.99 -8.13
CA GLU A 157 4.56 -44.50 -8.92
C GLU A 157 4.35 -46.01 -8.75
N PRO A 158 3.11 -46.53 -8.92
CA PRO A 158 1.84 -45.83 -9.15
C PRO A 158 0.84 -46.17 -8.03
N GLU A 159 0.76 -45.33 -7.00
CA GLU A 159 -0.43 -45.27 -6.15
C GLU A 159 -1.14 -43.96 -6.41
N SER A 160 -2.47 -44.00 -6.32
CA SER A 160 -3.49 -43.05 -6.78
C SER A 160 -3.37 -41.58 -6.34
N ASP A 161 -2.26 -41.20 -5.72
CA ASP A 161 -2.03 -39.90 -5.13
C ASP A 161 -0.92 -39.16 -5.89
N ASN A 162 -1.32 -38.22 -6.74
CA ASN A 162 -0.42 -37.34 -7.49
C ASN A 162 0.07 -36.15 -6.62
N SER A 163 -0.09 -36.22 -5.30
CA SER A 163 0.37 -35.18 -4.39
C SER A 163 1.83 -35.38 -3.97
N SER A 164 2.63 -34.33 -4.09
CA SER A 164 3.95 -34.24 -3.46
C SER A 164 3.87 -33.32 -2.24
N ARG A 165 4.75 -33.56 -1.26
CA ARG A 165 4.74 -32.84 0.01
C ARG A 165 6.10 -32.22 0.28
N LEU A 166 6.10 -30.95 0.67
CA LEU A 166 7.25 -30.26 1.24
C LEU A 166 6.95 -30.01 2.71
N TYR A 167 7.78 -30.56 3.60
CA TYR A 167 7.59 -30.37 5.04
C TYR A 167 8.87 -29.87 5.73
N ASP A 168 8.69 -28.96 6.68
CA ASP A 168 9.72 -28.48 7.60
C ASP A 168 9.29 -28.88 9.01
N THR A 169 9.85 -29.99 9.52
CA THR A 169 9.51 -30.54 10.84
C THR A 169 9.89 -29.60 11.98
N SER A 170 10.89 -28.74 11.80
CA SER A 170 11.33 -27.79 12.82
C SER A 170 10.34 -26.65 13.02
N ARG A 171 9.59 -26.31 11.97
CA ARG A 171 8.59 -25.23 11.97
C ARG A 171 7.15 -25.74 11.92
N GLN A 172 6.96 -27.06 11.86
CA GLN A 172 5.64 -27.72 11.75
C GLN A 172 4.83 -27.20 10.56
N ILE A 173 5.49 -26.99 9.42
CA ILE A 173 4.86 -26.54 8.18
C ILE A 173 4.83 -27.71 7.19
N GLU A 174 3.67 -27.97 6.60
CA GLU A 174 3.49 -28.91 5.51
C GLU A 174 2.80 -28.18 4.35
N ILE A 175 3.37 -28.29 3.15
CA ILE A 175 2.82 -27.75 1.91
C ILE A 175 2.62 -28.93 0.97
N SER A 176 1.35 -29.21 0.65
CA SER A 176 0.97 -30.21 -0.34
C SER A 176 0.73 -29.54 -1.69
N PHE A 177 1.23 -30.12 -2.76
CA PHE A 177 0.98 -29.66 -4.13
C PHE A 177 0.67 -30.82 -5.05
N LEU A 178 -0.21 -30.54 -6.01
CA LEU A 178 -0.64 -31.49 -7.02
C LEU A 178 0.38 -31.44 -8.17
N ASN A 179 0.85 -32.62 -8.59
CA ASN A 179 1.89 -32.89 -9.59
C ASN A 179 3.32 -33.04 -9.04
N LYS A 180 4.09 -33.91 -9.70
CA LYS A 180 5.51 -34.12 -9.45
C LYS A 180 6.29 -32.92 -10.00
N PRO A 181 7.19 -32.28 -9.22
CA PRO A 181 8.03 -31.20 -9.72
C PRO A 181 9.02 -31.77 -10.76
N ASP A 182 9.30 -31.01 -11.82
CA ASP A 182 10.24 -31.43 -12.86
C ASP A 182 11.63 -31.70 -12.27
N LYS A 183 12.20 -32.86 -12.62
CA LYS A 183 13.56 -33.23 -12.22
C LYS A 183 14.57 -32.47 -13.09
N ASP A 184 14.84 -31.22 -12.76
CA ASP A 184 16.08 -30.59 -13.21
C ASP A 184 17.22 -31.01 -12.29
N ILE A 185 17.85 -32.14 -12.64
CA ILE A 185 19.10 -32.58 -12.05
C ILE A 185 20.20 -31.67 -12.60
N VAL A 186 20.65 -30.69 -11.82
CA VAL A 186 21.92 -30.02 -12.10
C VAL A 186 23.03 -30.93 -11.57
N PRO A 187 23.95 -31.45 -12.41
CA PRO A 187 25.11 -32.20 -11.93
C PRO A 187 26.05 -31.24 -11.20
N ILE A 188 26.55 -31.68 -10.04
CA ILE A 188 27.68 -31.06 -9.34
C ILE A 188 28.96 -31.47 -10.06
#